data_AF-A0A533Y6W3-F1
#
_entry.id   AF-A0A533Y6W3-F1
#
_cell.length_a   1.000
_cell.length_b   1.000
_cell.length_c   1.000
_cell.angle_alpha   90.00
_cell.angle_beta   90.00
_cell.angle_gamma   90.00
#
_symmetry.space_group_name_H-M   'P 1'
#
loop_
_entity.id
_entity.type
_entity.pdbx_description
1 polymer ?
#
loop_
_entity_poly.entity_id
_entity_poly.type
_entity_poly.pdbx_seq_one_letter_code
_entity_poly.pdbx_strand_id
1 'polypeptide(L)'
;MSVVENPGEFAVRGGIVDLFSTAHEEPRRLEFLGDTIETIRLFDPATQKSSGRAPSLRVLPARELIRPEPPASNEAAEPLPPDAEWRGPSIYPTMDTLLDYFAAPPVLIADEPTDLRKHAEDFQE
;
A
#
# COMPACT_ATOMS: atom_id res chain seq x y z
N MET A 1 -21.60 0.34 -7.15
CA MET A 1 -20.57 1.09 -7.90
C MET A 1 -19.65 1.69 -6.85
N SER A 2 -18.47 1.10 -6.62
CA SER A 2 -17.51 1.64 -5.66
C SER A 2 -16.78 2.83 -6.30
N VAL A 3 -16.88 3.98 -5.63
CA VAL A 3 -16.05 5.16 -5.91
C VAL A 3 -14.73 4.96 -5.17
N VAL A 4 -13.64 5.54 -5.68
CA VAL A 4 -12.32 5.48 -5.04
C VAL A 4 -12.02 6.86 -4.48
N GLU A 5 -11.93 6.95 -3.16
CA GLU A 5 -11.75 8.19 -2.41
C GLU A 5 -10.53 8.16 -1.50
N ASN A 6 -10.18 6.98 -0.96
CA ASN A 6 -9.11 6.82 0.02
C ASN A 6 -7.94 5.98 -0.50
N PRO A 7 -6.70 6.23 -0.04
CA PRO A 7 -5.57 5.35 -0.30
C PRO A 7 -5.85 3.90 0.13
N GLY A 8 -5.43 2.95 -0.70
CA GLY A 8 -5.71 1.52 -0.54
C GLY A 8 -6.97 1.04 -1.27
N GLU A 9 -7.82 1.96 -1.76
CA GLU A 9 -9.04 1.60 -2.49
C GLU A 9 -8.81 1.41 -4.00
N PHE A 10 -9.63 0.54 -4.58
CA PHE A 10 -9.70 0.36 -6.02
C PHE A 10 -11.12 0.04 -6.48
N ALA A 11 -11.41 0.32 -7.75
CA ALA A 11 -12.67 -0.03 -8.38
C ALA A 11 -12.44 -0.48 -9.82
N VAL A 12 -13.10 -1.56 -10.22
CA VAL A 12 -13.06 -2.10 -11.59
C VAL A 12 -14.40 -1.86 -12.29
N ARG A 13 -14.35 -1.28 -13.49
CA ARG A 13 -15.51 -0.87 -14.28
C ARG A 13 -15.26 -1.14 -15.76
N GLY A 14 -15.54 -2.37 -16.20
CA GLY A 14 -15.26 -2.79 -17.57
C GLY A 14 -13.76 -2.69 -17.88
N GLY A 15 -13.39 -1.93 -18.91
CA GLY A 15 -11.99 -1.65 -19.26
C GLY A 15 -11.32 -0.57 -18.42
N ILE A 16 -11.89 -0.16 -17.29
CA ILE A 16 -11.31 0.88 -16.44
C ILE A 16 -11.02 0.33 -15.05
N VAL A 17 -9.84 0.65 -14.54
CA VAL A 17 -9.47 0.42 -13.14
C VAL A 17 -9.10 1.75 -12.50
N ASP A 18 -9.83 2.15 -11.47
CA ASP A 18 -9.42 3.24 -10.59
C ASP A 18 -8.65 2.66 -9.41
N LEU A 19 -7.48 3.22 -9.11
CA LEU A 19 -6.64 2.78 -8.00
C LEU A 19 -6.04 3.99 -7.28
N PHE A 20 -6.19 4.01 -5.96
CA PHE A 20 -5.49 4.96 -5.09
C PHE A 20 -4.41 4.24 -4.29
N SER A 21 -3.18 4.17 -4.81
CA SER A 21 -2.09 3.54 -4.06
C SER A 21 -1.51 4.50 -3.01
N THR A 22 -1.11 3.95 -1.87
CA THR A 22 -0.37 4.63 -0.79
C THR A 22 0.97 5.23 -1.25
N ALA A 23 1.45 4.85 -2.44
CA ALA A 23 2.66 5.38 -3.05
C ALA A 23 2.49 6.76 -3.72
N HIS A 24 1.26 7.30 -3.79
CA HIS A 24 0.96 8.54 -4.50
C HIS A 24 -0.03 9.42 -3.74
N GLU A 25 0.02 10.72 -4.03
CA GLU A 25 -0.89 11.71 -3.45
C GLU A 25 -2.27 11.75 -4.12
N GLU A 26 -2.37 11.34 -5.39
CA GLU A 26 -3.61 11.32 -6.18
C GLU A 26 -3.89 9.93 -6.77
N PRO A 27 -5.17 9.52 -6.87
CA PRO A 27 -5.53 8.27 -7.50
C PRO A 27 -5.34 8.31 -9.01
N ARG A 28 -5.19 7.12 -9.59
CA ARG A 28 -4.98 6.93 -11.03
C ARG A 28 -6.07 6.07 -11.62
N ARG A 29 -6.60 6.51 -12.76
CA ARG A 29 -7.50 5.77 -13.63
C ARG A 29 -6.69 5.13 -14.74
N LEU A 30 -6.70 3.81 -14.80
CA LEU A 30 -6.13 3.02 -15.88
C LEU A 30 -7.23 2.69 -16.88
N GLU A 31 -7.06 3.11 -18.13
CA GLU A 31 -7.95 2.80 -19.24
C GLU A 31 -7.31 1.70 -20.08
N PHE A 32 -7.99 0.56 -20.22
CA PHE A 32 -7.53 -0.62 -20.93
C PHE A 32 -8.17 -0.74 -22.31
N LEU A 33 -7.36 -1.20 -23.26
CA LEU A 33 -7.80 -1.73 -24.54
C LEU A 33 -7.39 -3.21 -24.62
N GLY A 34 -8.35 -4.11 -24.36
CA GLY A 34 -8.06 -5.52 -24.20
C GLY A 34 -7.23 -5.78 -22.95
N ASP A 35 -6.03 -6.31 -23.12
CA ASP A 35 -5.05 -6.62 -22.07
C ASP A 35 -3.99 -5.52 -21.88
N THR A 36 -4.08 -4.43 -22.66
CA THR A 36 -3.08 -3.38 -22.70
C THR A 36 -3.62 -2.12 -22.04
N ILE A 37 -2.84 -1.51 -21.13
CA ILE A 37 -3.13 -0.19 -20.59
C ILE A 37 -2.86 0.85 -21.70
N GLU A 38 -3.90 1.51 -22.18
CA GLU A 38 -3.80 2.56 -23.20
C GLU A 38 -3.42 3.90 -22.57
N THR A 39 -4.07 4.26 -21.46
CA THR A 39 -3.77 5.50 -20.74
C THR A 39 -3.83 5.34 -19.22
N ILE A 40 -3.03 6.15 -18.54
CA ILE A 40 -3.12 6.34 -17.08
C ILE A 40 -3.40 7.82 -16.84
N ARG A 41 -4.45 8.11 -16.09
CA ARG A 41 -4.90 9.48 -15.82
C ARG A 41 -4.98 9.73 -14.33
N LEU A 42 -4.55 10.91 -13.90
CA LEU A 42 -4.84 11.40 -12.55
C LEU A 42 -6.30 11.80 -12.48
N PHE A 43 -6.94 11.63 -11.33
CA PHE A 43 -8.26 12.18 -11.08
C PHE A 43 -8.40 12.67 -9.64
N ASP A 44 -9.26 13.65 -9.43
CA ASP A 44 -9.57 14.17 -8.11
C ASP A 44 -10.51 13.19 -7.37
N PRO A 45 -10.15 12.68 -6.17
CA PRO A 45 -10.93 11.67 -5.46
C PRO A 45 -12.30 12.19 -5.00
N ALA A 46 -12.47 13.48 -4.72
CA ALA A 46 -13.75 14.03 -4.27
C ALA A 46 -14.73 14.23 -5.44
N THR A 47 -14.22 14.62 -6.61
CA THR A 47 -15.05 14.97 -7.78
C THR A 47 -15.09 13.91 -8.86
N GLN A 48 -14.18 12.92 -8.81
CA GLN A 48 -14.00 11.85 -9.79
C GLN A 48 -13.67 12.34 -11.21
N LYS A 49 -13.20 13.59 -11.34
CA LYS A 49 -12.83 14.21 -12.61
C LYS A 49 -11.35 14.04 -12.87
N SER A 50 -11.00 13.65 -14.10
CA SER A 50 -9.59 13.53 -14.49
C SER A 50 -8.90 14.89 -14.54
N SER A 51 -7.71 14.98 -13.94
CA SER A 51 -6.90 16.21 -13.83
C SER A 51 -5.70 16.23 -14.79
N GLY A 52 -5.22 15.06 -15.23
CA GLY A 52 -4.03 14.97 -16.10
C GLY A 52 -3.69 13.55 -16.54
N ARG A 53 -2.58 13.40 -17.29
CA ARG A 53 -1.99 12.09 -17.61
C ARG A 53 -0.84 11.78 -16.66
N ALA A 54 -0.71 10.52 -16.26
CA ALA A 54 0.44 10.02 -15.52
C ALA A 54 1.24 9.07 -16.42
N PRO A 55 2.58 9.12 -16.40
CA PRO A 55 3.41 8.22 -17.20
C PRO A 55 3.48 6.80 -16.63
N SER A 56 3.21 6.63 -15.33
CA SER A 56 3.28 5.35 -14.65
C SER A 56 2.43 5.35 -13.37
N LEU A 57 2.26 4.14 -12.83
CA LEU A 57 1.65 3.87 -11.55
C LEU A 57 2.54 2.87 -10.79
N ARG A 58 2.98 3.27 -9.60
CA ARG A 58 3.57 2.35 -8.63
C ARG A 58 2.47 1.90 -7.66
N VAL A 59 2.33 0.59 -7.47
CA VAL A 59 1.38 0.02 -6.51
C VAL A 59 2.17 -0.59 -5.37
N LEU A 60 2.11 0.03 -4.20
CA LEU A 60 2.65 -0.53 -2.97
C LEU A 60 1.55 -1.26 -2.20
N PRO A 61 1.91 -2.28 -1.37
CA PRO A 61 0.98 -2.90 -0.45
C PRO A 61 0.26 -1.86 0.42
N ALA A 62 -1.05 -2.04 0.59
CA ALA A 62 -1.86 -1.21 1.50
C ALA A 62 -1.85 -1.74 2.95
N ARG A 63 -1.14 -2.83 3.21
CA ARG A 63 -1.05 -3.53 4.51
C ARG A 63 0.33 -4.14 4.69
N GLU A 64 0.72 -4.34 5.94
CA GLU A 64 1.96 -5.04 6.29
C GLU A 64 1.80 -6.57 6.25
N LEU A 65 0.56 -7.07 6.40
CA LEU A 65 0.25 -8.48 6.20
C LEU A 65 -0.13 -8.78 4.75
N ILE A 66 0.70 -9.57 4.07
CA ILE A 66 0.51 -10.12 2.75
C ILE A 66 0.21 -11.60 2.89
N ARG A 67 -0.94 -12.04 2.35
CA ARG A 67 -1.28 -13.46 2.37
C ARG A 67 -0.30 -14.24 1.50
N PRO A 68 0.28 -15.33 2.00
CA PRO A 68 1.22 -16.14 1.23
C PRO A 68 0.54 -16.89 0.08
N GLU A 69 -0.74 -17.23 0.22
CA GLU A 69 -1.53 -17.92 -0.81
C GLU A 69 -2.73 -17.07 -1.25
N PRO A 70 -3.00 -16.98 -2.57
CA PRO A 70 -4.23 -16.39 -3.06
C PRO A 70 -5.43 -17.23 -2.60
N PRO A 71 -6.59 -16.61 -2.30
CA PRO A 71 -7.78 -17.37 -1.93
C PRO A 71 -8.14 -18.39 -3.02
N ALA A 72 -8.65 -19.55 -2.62
CA ALA A 72 -8.97 -20.66 -3.52
C ALA A 72 -10.10 -20.35 -4.53
N SER A 73 -10.79 -19.22 -4.37
CA SER A 73 -11.86 -18.76 -5.24
C SER A 73 -11.72 -17.25 -5.57
N ASN A 74 -12.36 -16.82 -6.65
CA ASN A 74 -12.56 -15.41 -7.03
C ASN A 74 -13.52 -14.66 -6.08
N GLU A 75 -13.97 -15.30 -4.99
CA GLU A 75 -14.70 -14.60 -3.95
C GLU A 75 -13.71 -13.65 -3.28
N ALA A 76 -14.09 -12.36 -3.24
CA ALA A 76 -13.29 -11.31 -2.62
C ALA A 76 -12.69 -11.84 -1.31
N ALA A 77 -11.36 -11.79 -1.20
CA ALA A 77 -10.64 -12.33 -0.05
C ALA A 77 -11.38 -11.91 1.22
N GLU A 78 -11.82 -12.89 2.03
CA GLU A 78 -12.53 -12.59 3.28
C GLU A 78 -11.77 -11.50 4.04
N PRO A 79 -12.43 -10.51 4.65
CA PRO A 79 -11.72 -9.48 5.40
C PRO A 79 -10.74 -10.12 6.38
N LEU A 80 -9.48 -9.68 6.34
CA LEU A 80 -8.51 -10.11 7.36
C LEU A 80 -9.04 -9.66 8.74
N PRO A 81 -8.87 -10.48 9.79
CA PRO A 81 -9.30 -10.09 11.12
C PRO A 81 -8.52 -8.86 11.61
N PRO A 82 -9.07 -8.08 12.57
CA PRO A 82 -8.43 -6.85 13.04
C PRO A 82 -7.01 -7.05 13.60
N ASP A 83 -6.74 -8.22 14.17
CA ASP A 83 -5.46 -8.62 14.76
C ASP A 83 -4.50 -9.29 13.76
N ALA A 84 -4.87 -9.38 12.48
CA ALA A 84 -4.11 -10.15 11.49
C ALA A 84 -2.65 -9.70 11.39
N GLU A 85 -2.39 -8.41 11.50
CA GLU A 85 -1.04 -7.84 11.40
C GLU A 85 -0.17 -8.18 12.62
N TRP A 86 -0.79 -8.38 13.80
CA TRP A 86 -0.07 -8.81 15.01
C TRP A 86 0.41 -10.25 14.91
N ARG A 87 -0.17 -11.03 14.01
CA ARG A 87 0.24 -12.41 13.73
C ARG A 87 1.45 -12.50 12.82
N GLY A 88 2.01 -11.38 12.35
CA GLY A 88 3.18 -11.30 11.48
C GLY A 88 4.30 -12.28 11.84
N PRO A 89 4.79 -12.32 13.10
CA PRO A 89 5.87 -13.23 13.51
C PRO A 89 5.55 -14.73 13.39
N SER A 90 4.26 -15.10 13.35
CA SER A 90 3.83 -16.49 13.15
C SER A 90 3.63 -16.86 11.68
N ILE A 91 3.57 -15.86 10.79
CA ILE A 91 3.27 -16.00 9.37
C ILE A 91 4.54 -15.84 8.54
N TYR A 92 5.37 -14.86 8.88
CA TYR A 92 6.61 -14.56 8.18
C TYR A 92 7.81 -15.28 8.80
N PRO A 93 8.72 -15.81 7.97
CA PRO A 93 9.92 -16.49 8.48
C PRO A 93 10.90 -15.53 9.16
N THR A 94 10.90 -14.26 8.74
CA THR A 94 11.71 -13.17 9.31
C THR A 94 10.85 -11.92 9.40
N MET A 95 11.11 -11.10 10.43
CA MET A 95 10.53 -9.75 10.54
C MET A 95 11.62 -8.76 10.15
N ASP A 96 11.49 -8.21 8.95
CA ASP A 96 12.39 -7.17 8.47
C ASP A 96 12.08 -5.84 9.19
N THR A 97 13.11 -5.05 9.42
CA THR A 97 13.03 -3.73 10.04
C THR A 97 13.08 -2.64 8.98
N LEU A 98 12.83 -1.38 9.38
CA LEU A 98 13.04 -0.22 8.50
C LEU A 98 14.47 -0.16 7.92
N LEU A 99 15.47 -0.65 8.65
CA LEU A 99 16.87 -0.60 8.22
C LEU A 99 17.16 -1.54 7.05
N ASP A 100 16.40 -2.62 6.91
CA ASP A 100 16.58 -3.61 5.85
C ASP A 100 16.10 -3.11 4.47
N TYR A 101 15.34 -2.01 4.44
CA TYR A 101 14.86 -1.39 3.20
C TYR A 101 15.90 -0.47 2.56
N PHE A 102 17.01 -0.17 3.23
CA PHE A 102 18.08 0.64 2.67
C PHE A 102 18.97 -0.18 1.73
N ALA A 103 19.27 0.35 0.55
CA ALA A 103 20.13 -0.32 -0.44
C ALA A 103 21.60 -0.47 0.00
N ALA A 104 22.01 0.25 1.05
CA ALA A 104 23.32 0.20 1.66
C ALA A 104 23.20 0.54 3.16
N PRO A 105 24.17 0.17 4.01
CA PRO A 105 24.13 0.49 5.43
C PRO A 105 23.90 2.00 5.67
N PRO A 106 22.80 2.41 6.33
CA PRO A 106 22.48 3.81 6.52
C PRO A 106 23.35 4.44 7.60
N VAL A 107 23.55 5.76 7.51
CA VAL A 107 24.07 6.56 8.63
C VAL A 107 22.89 6.94 9.52
N LEU A 108 22.98 6.59 10.80
CA LEU A 108 21.97 6.90 11.80
C LEU A 108 22.37 8.16 12.58
N ILE A 109 21.47 9.14 12.65
CA ILE A 109 21.60 10.32 13.50
C ILE A 109 20.57 10.20 14.61
N ALA A 110 21.05 10.09 15.85
CA ALA A 110 20.21 10.08 17.04
C ALA A 110 20.17 11.50 17.62
N ASP A 111 19.03 12.17 17.47
CA ASP A 111 18.75 13.41 18.18
C ASP A 111 18.39 13.08 19.63
N GLU A 112 19.02 13.75 20.60
CA GLU A 112 18.85 13.47 22.04
C GLU A 112 18.99 11.96 22.39
N PRO A 113 20.18 11.34 22.19
CA PRO A 113 20.36 9.89 22.27
C PRO A 113 20.06 9.28 23.64
N THR A 114 20.20 10.05 24.72
CA THR A 114 19.85 9.60 26.08
C THR A 114 18.34 9.41 26.21
N ASP A 115 17.56 10.35 25.68
CA ASP A 115 16.09 10.31 25.76
C ASP A 115 15.53 9.24 24.83
N LEU A 116 16.11 9.07 23.63
CA LEU A 116 15.78 7.96 22.75
C LEU A 116 16.02 6.60 23.41
N ARG A 117 17.14 6.42 24.12
CA ARG A 117 17.43 5.15 24.81
C ARG A 117 16.42 4.87 25.91
N LYS A 118 16.08 5.88 26.71
CA LYS A 118 15.07 5.74 27.77
C LYS A 118 13.71 5.35 27.18
N HIS A 119 13.25 6.02 26.12
CA HIS A 119 12.00 5.65 25.46
C HIS A 119 12.01 4.24 24.88
N ALA A 120 13.16 3.78 24.36
CA ALA A 120 13.28 2.43 23.85
C ALA A 120 13.19 1.37 24.96
N GLU A 121 13.76 1.65 26.13
CA GLU A 121 13.63 0.78 27.32
C GLU A 121 12.19 0.76 27.83
N ASP A 122 11.53 1.93 27.94
CA ASP A 122 10.14 2.06 28.37
C ASP A 122 9.15 1.38 27.39
N PHE A 123 9.46 1.32 26.09
CA PHE A 123 8.62 0.67 25.07
C PHE A 123 8.69 -0.87 25.10
N GLN A 124 9.72 -1.44 25.73
CA GLN A 124 9.86 -2.90 25.86
C GLN A 124 9.11 -3.50 27.07
N GLU A 125 8.54 -2.66 27.95
CA GLU A 125 7.62 -3.05 29.03
C GLU A 125 6.15 -3.05 28.59
#